data_AF-A0AAW0Y725-F1
#
_entry.id   AF-A0AAW0Y725-F1
#
_cell.length_a   1.000
_cell.length_b   1.000
_cell.length_c   1.000
_cell.angle_alpha   90.00
_cell.angle_beta   90.00
_cell.angle_gamma   90.00
#
_symmetry.space_group_name_H-M   'P 1'
#
loop_
_entity.id
_entity.type
_entity.pdbx_description
1 polymer ?
#
loop_
_entity_poly.entity_id
_entity_poly.type
_entity_poly.pdbx_seq_one_letter_code
_entity_poly.pdbx_strand_id
1 'polypeptide(L)'
;MGKYHYNHTPMGHCFASYAYTKRFNDLNEGIANKHMCTDNSLFYDVSFPKSFWYIGSFLGTCSKNGEVLHLEKFKFCQQEVKFLRFHLEWEGYQPTGNRLAAIRDFPILS
;
A
#
# COMPACT_ATOMS: atom_id res chain seq x y z
N MET A 1 33.65 2.39 23.08
CA MET A 1 32.65 2.02 22.05
C MET A 1 31.32 2.65 22.43
N GLY A 2 30.65 3.35 21.51
CA GLY A 2 29.39 4.06 21.78
C GLY A 2 28.17 3.15 21.58
N LYS A 3 27.07 3.45 22.28
CA LYS A 3 25.75 2.85 22.06
C LYS A 3 24.87 3.88 21.35
N TYR A 4 24.13 3.46 20.33
CA TYR A 4 23.16 4.29 19.61
C TYR A 4 21.76 3.72 19.82
N HIS A 5 20.76 4.60 19.91
CA HIS A 5 19.35 4.24 19.99
C HIS A 5 18.60 4.82 18.80
N TYR A 6 17.50 4.17 18.40
CA TYR A 6 16.63 4.66 17.34
C TYR A 6 15.67 5.73 17.85
N ASN A 7 15.48 6.79 17.09
CA ASN A 7 14.48 7.84 17.36
C ASN A 7 13.14 7.60 16.63
N HIS A 8 13.09 6.58 15.77
CA HIS A 8 11.91 6.12 15.05
C HIS A 8 11.81 4.61 15.13
N THR A 9 10.65 4.05 14.81
CA THR A 9 10.45 2.60 14.78
C THR A 9 11.44 1.95 13.82
N PRO A 10 12.35 1.07 14.30
CA PRO A 10 13.34 0.44 13.44
C PRO A 10 12.71 -0.66 12.59
N MET A 11 13.30 -0.89 11.42
CA MET A 11 12.97 -2.05 10.59
C MET A 11 13.31 -3.34 11.35
N GLY A 12 12.44 -4.35 11.26
CA GLY A 12 12.61 -5.64 11.94
C GLY A 12 12.05 -5.69 13.36
N HIS A 13 11.55 -4.58 13.92
CA HIS A 13 10.79 -4.63 15.17
C HIS A 13 9.46 -5.36 14.96
N CYS A 14 9.17 -6.37 15.78
CA CYS A 14 8.05 -7.31 15.58
C CYS A 14 6.67 -6.64 15.50
N PHE A 15 6.47 -5.51 16.18
CA PHE A 15 5.20 -4.77 16.15
C PHE A 15 5.16 -3.60 15.17
N ALA A 16 6.25 -3.31 14.45
CA ALA A 16 6.35 -2.11 13.61
C ALA A 16 5.22 -2.05 12.56
N SER A 17 5.03 -3.13 11.80
CA SER A 17 4.04 -3.19 10.74
C SER A 17 2.62 -3.07 11.27
N TYR A 18 2.32 -3.69 12.41
CA TYR A 18 0.99 -3.60 13.02
C TYR A 18 0.70 -2.18 13.51
N ALA A 19 1.63 -1.57 14.25
CA ALA A 19 1.48 -0.21 14.76
C ALA A 19 1.35 0.81 13.62
N TYR A 20 2.16 0.67 12.56
CA TYR A 20 2.06 1.51 11.37
C TYR A 20 0.70 1.33 10.68
N THR A 21 0.30 0.09 10.37
CA THR A 21 -0.96 -0.20 9.68
C THR A 21 -2.15 0.37 10.44
N LYS A 22 -2.19 0.21 11.77
CA LYS A 22 -3.27 0.78 12.59
C LYS A 22 -3.32 2.31 12.47
N ARG A 23 -2.21 3.00 12.73
CA ARG A 23 -2.17 4.48 12.68
C ARG A 23 -2.52 5.00 11.30
N PHE A 24 -1.97 4.39 10.26
CA PHE A 24 -2.21 4.79 8.88
C PHE A 24 -3.68 4.55 8.47
N ASN A 25 -4.28 3.46 8.93
CA ASN A 25 -5.71 3.19 8.73
C ASN A 25 -6.58 4.22 9.46
N ASP A 26 -6.30 4.48 10.75
CA ASP A 26 -7.04 5.45 11.57
C ASP A 26 -7.00 6.86 10.93
N LEU A 27 -5.83 7.31 10.45
CA LEU A 27 -5.67 8.61 9.79
C LEU A 27 -6.54 8.75 8.53
N ASN A 28 -6.72 7.65 7.80
CA ASN A 28 -7.40 7.64 6.52
C ASN A 28 -8.84 7.13 6.62
N GLU A 29 -9.36 6.83 7.81
CA GLU A 29 -10.66 6.18 8.03
C GLU A 29 -11.80 6.89 7.28
N GLY A 30 -11.81 8.23 7.33
CA GLY A 30 -12.85 9.07 6.71
C GLY A 30 -12.88 9.10 5.18
N ILE A 31 -11.91 8.50 4.48
CA ILE A 31 -11.88 8.45 3.01
C ILE A 31 -12.55 7.17 2.51
N ALA A 32 -13.63 7.28 1.74
CA ALA A 32 -14.35 6.13 1.20
C ALA A 32 -13.58 5.41 0.06
N ASN A 33 -14.07 4.24 -0.33
CA ASN A 33 -13.65 3.47 -1.50
C ASN A 33 -12.13 3.26 -1.59
N LYS A 34 -11.58 2.67 -0.52
CA LYS A 34 -10.16 2.37 -0.39
C LYS A 34 -9.91 0.98 0.16
N HIS A 35 -8.83 0.37 -0.29
CA HIS A 35 -8.20 -0.76 0.37
C HIS A 35 -6.77 -0.37 0.74
N MET A 36 -6.41 -0.62 2.01
CA MET A 36 -5.07 -0.37 2.51
C MET A 36 -4.52 -1.63 3.15
N CYS A 37 -3.24 -1.87 2.97
CA CYS A 37 -2.52 -2.97 3.59
C CYS A 37 -1.08 -2.53 3.82
N THR A 38 -0.77 -2.31 5.10
CA THR A 38 0.51 -1.75 5.54
C THR A 38 0.82 -0.43 4.83
N ASP A 39 1.76 -0.42 3.90
CA ASP A 39 2.24 0.75 3.15
C ASP A 39 1.59 0.88 1.75
N ASN A 40 0.76 -0.08 1.35
CA ASN A 40 0.08 -0.08 0.06
C ASN A 40 -1.35 0.45 0.20
N SER A 41 -1.70 1.43 -0.63
CA SER A 41 -3.03 2.03 -0.71
C SER A 41 -3.60 1.91 -2.13
N LEU A 42 -4.85 1.51 -2.23
CA LEU A 42 -5.63 1.45 -3.45
C LEU A 42 -6.92 2.24 -3.25
N PHE A 43 -7.18 3.20 -4.13
CA PHE A 43 -8.43 3.94 -4.21
C PHE A 43 -9.11 3.57 -5.53
N TYR A 44 -10.44 3.42 -5.50
CA TYR A 44 -11.20 2.99 -6.65
C TYR A 44 -12.53 3.74 -6.72
N ASP A 45 -12.96 4.06 -7.93
CA ASP A 45 -14.32 4.54 -8.19
C ASP A 45 -14.63 4.32 -9.69
N VAL A 46 -15.90 4.27 -10.03
CA VAL A 46 -16.36 4.23 -11.43
C VAL A 46 -16.28 5.62 -12.09
N SER A 47 -16.23 6.67 -11.28
CA SER A 47 -16.25 8.07 -11.68
C SER A 47 -14.90 8.73 -11.47
N PHE A 48 -14.25 9.15 -12.57
CA PHE A 48 -12.99 9.88 -12.52
C PHE A 48 -13.01 11.09 -11.57
N PRO A 49 -14.03 11.98 -11.60
CA PRO A 49 -14.11 13.09 -10.65
C PRO A 49 -14.08 12.65 -9.18
N LYS A 50 -14.75 11.55 -8.83
CA LYS A 50 -14.74 11.04 -7.45
C LYS A 50 -13.35 10.52 -7.08
N SER A 51 -12.71 9.74 -7.96
CA SER A 51 -11.34 9.25 -7.74
C SER A 51 -10.35 10.39 -7.52
N PHE A 52 -10.47 11.49 -8.28
CA PHE A 52 -9.64 12.68 -8.10
C PHE A 52 -9.78 13.27 -6.69
N TRP A 53 -11.01 13.43 -6.19
CA TRP A 53 -11.24 13.97 -4.84
C TRP A 53 -10.80 13.04 -3.70
N TYR A 54 -10.95 11.72 -3.87
CA TYR A 54 -10.44 10.74 -2.89
C TYR A 54 -8.92 10.81 -2.78
N ILE A 55 -8.23 10.84 -3.93
CA ILE A 55 -6.77 10.97 -3.96
C ILE A 55 -6.32 12.33 -3.40
N GLY A 56 -7.01 13.42 -3.75
CA GLY A 56 -6.71 14.74 -3.18
C GLY A 56 -6.82 14.76 -1.65
N SER A 57 -7.90 14.17 -1.12
CA SER A 57 -8.08 14.01 0.33
C SER A 57 -6.97 13.18 0.97
N PHE A 58 -6.60 12.05 0.33
CA PHE A 58 -5.55 11.16 0.81
C PHE A 58 -4.18 11.84 0.85
N LEU A 59 -3.78 12.51 -0.25
CA LEU A 59 -2.53 13.26 -0.33
C LEU A 59 -2.49 14.40 0.69
N GLY A 60 -3.61 15.09 0.88
CA GLY A 60 -3.76 16.13 1.90
C GLY A 60 -3.62 15.58 3.32
N THR A 61 -4.22 14.43 3.63
CA THR A 61 -4.06 13.75 4.92
C THR A 61 -2.61 13.32 5.15
N CYS A 62 -1.97 12.70 4.15
CA CYS A 62 -0.57 12.28 4.26
C CYS A 62 0.36 13.47 4.52
N SER A 63 0.22 14.54 3.73
CA SER A 63 1.02 15.76 3.88
C SER A 63 0.86 16.41 5.25
N LYS A 64 -0.36 16.49 5.79
CA LYS A 64 -0.64 17.07 7.11
C LYS A 64 -0.04 16.27 8.26
N ASN A 65 0.10 14.96 8.10
CA ASN A 65 0.58 14.06 9.16
C ASN A 65 2.06 13.67 8.98
N GLY A 66 2.75 14.23 8.00
CA GLY A 66 4.17 13.95 7.75
C GLY A 66 4.44 12.59 7.11
N GLU A 67 3.42 11.95 6.52
CA GLU A 67 3.58 10.71 5.77
C GLU A 67 4.23 11.00 4.41
N VAL A 68 5.33 10.31 4.11
CA VAL A 68 6.08 10.48 2.87
C VAL A 68 5.69 9.38 1.89
N LEU A 69 5.24 9.77 0.70
CA LEU A 69 4.81 8.85 -0.35
C LEU A 69 5.90 8.70 -1.43
N HIS A 70 5.98 7.50 -1.99
CA HIS A 70 6.95 7.19 -3.06
C HIS A 70 6.41 7.58 -4.44
N LEU A 71 6.80 8.76 -4.93
CA LEU A 71 6.26 9.36 -6.16
C LEU A 71 6.35 8.43 -7.39
N GLU A 72 7.47 7.74 -7.59
CA GLU A 72 7.65 6.88 -8.78
C GLU A 72 6.72 5.65 -8.77
N LYS A 73 6.27 5.22 -7.59
CA LYS A 73 5.36 4.08 -7.42
C LYS A 73 3.90 4.52 -7.50
N PHE A 74 3.63 5.82 -7.41
CA PHE A 74 2.29 6.35 -7.45
C PHE A 74 1.69 6.17 -8.85
N LYS A 75 0.47 5.65 -8.90
CA LYS A 75 -0.31 5.46 -10.12
C LYS A 75 -1.67 6.11 -9.93
N PHE A 76 -2.07 6.95 -10.87
CA PHE A 76 -3.31 7.72 -10.80
C PHE A 76 -4.21 7.41 -11.99
N CYS A 77 -5.51 7.22 -11.73
CA CYS A 77 -6.56 6.98 -12.73
C CYS A 77 -6.17 5.94 -13.79
N GLN A 78 -5.72 4.78 -13.34
CA GLN A 78 -5.44 3.63 -14.21
C GLN A 78 -6.64 2.69 -14.21
N GLN A 79 -6.94 2.10 -15.37
CA GLN A 79 -7.96 1.04 -15.47
C GLN A 79 -7.43 -0.30 -14.93
N GLU A 80 -6.12 -0.51 -15.02
CA GLU A 80 -5.44 -1.70 -14.52
C GLU A 80 -4.32 -1.30 -13.56
N VAL A 81 -4.21 -2.00 -12.44
CA VAL A 81 -3.18 -1.74 -11.43
C VAL A 81 -2.63 -3.01 -10.83
N LYS A 82 -1.38 -2.94 -10.34
CA LYS A 82 -0.82 -3.99 -9.48
C LYS A 82 -1.00 -3.60 -8.02
N PHE A 83 -1.71 -4.42 -7.25
CA PHE A 83 -1.92 -4.20 -5.82
C PHE A 83 -1.71 -5.51 -5.06
N LEU A 84 -0.88 -5.49 -4.02
CA LEU A 84 -0.55 -6.68 -3.19
C LEU A 84 -0.18 -7.92 -4.03
N ARG A 85 0.59 -7.70 -5.10
CA ARG A 85 1.01 -8.74 -6.06
C ARG A 85 -0.16 -9.44 -6.79
N PHE A 86 -1.29 -8.77 -6.92
CA PHE A 86 -2.35 -9.09 -7.88
C PHE A 86 -2.35 -8.05 -9.00
N HIS A 87 -2.67 -8.49 -10.21
CA HIS A 87 -3.18 -7.62 -11.26
C HIS A 87 -4.67 -7.45 -11.04
N LEU A 88 -5.12 -6.19 -10.96
CA LEU A 88 -6.51 -5.82 -10.84
C LEU A 88 -6.94 -5.19 -12.15
N GLU A 89 -8.07 -5.68 -12.67
CA GLU A 89 -8.76 -5.20 -13.86
C GLU A 89 -10.21 -4.85 -13.45
N TRP A 90 -10.99 -4.29 -14.37
CA TRP A 90 -12.36 -3.89 -14.07
C TRP A 90 -13.26 -5.09 -13.71
N GLU A 91 -13.10 -6.21 -14.43
CA GLU A 91 -13.97 -7.38 -14.28
C GLU A 91 -13.42 -8.42 -13.29
N GLY A 92 -12.21 -8.25 -12.77
CA GLY A 92 -11.61 -9.27 -11.91
C GLY A 92 -10.17 -9.00 -11.49
N TYR A 93 -9.56 -10.03 -10.92
CA TYR A 93 -8.17 -9.97 -10.48
C TYR A 93 -7.48 -11.33 -10.62
N GLN A 94 -6.16 -11.29 -10.80
CA GLN A 94 -5.33 -12.48 -10.90
C GLN A 94 -3.99 -12.31 -10.19
N PRO A 95 -3.41 -13.36 -9.59
CA PRO A 95 -2.06 -13.30 -9.03
C PRO A 95 -1.03 -12.88 -10.08
N THR A 96 -0.07 -12.03 -9.71
CA THR A 96 1.09 -11.74 -10.57
C THR A 96 1.92 -13.00 -10.82
N GLY A 97 2.54 -13.12 -12.00
CA GLY A 97 3.44 -14.24 -12.31
C GLY A 97 4.55 -14.41 -11.26
N ASN A 98 5.12 -13.32 -10.76
CA ASN A 98 6.13 -13.33 -9.70
C ASN A 98 5.61 -13.90 -8.37
N ARG A 99 4.32 -13.73 -8.06
CA ARG A 99 3.72 -14.33 -6.86
C ARG A 99 3.61 -15.84 -6.99
N LEU A 100 3.29 -16.34 -8.17
CA LEU A 100 3.18 -17.77 -8.44
C LEU A 100 4.55 -18.44 -8.60
N ALA A 101 5.55 -17.71 -9.10
CA ALA A 101 6.90 -18.20 -9.34
C ALA A 101 7.51 -18.84 -8.08
N ALA A 102 7.33 -18.23 -6.90
CA ALA A 102 7.86 -18.77 -5.65
C ALA A 102 7.30 -20.17 -5.28
N ILE A 103 6.08 -20.49 -5.71
CA ILE A 103 5.45 -21.80 -5.49
C ILE A 103 5.85 -22.77 -6.60
N ARG A 104 5.73 -22.33 -7.86
CA ARG A 104 6.04 -23.13 -9.04
C ARG A 104 7.50 -23.58 -9.08
N ASP A 105 8.40 -22.67 -8.71
CA ASP A 105 9.85 -22.86 -8.80
C ASP A 105 10.43 -23.32 -7.46
N PHE A 106 9.59 -23.69 -6.48
CA PHE A 106 10.04 -24.19 -5.19
C PHE A 106 10.73 -25.55 -5.40
N PRO A 107 11.99 -25.72 -4.96
CA PRO A 107 12.74 -26.94 -5.21
C PRO A 107 12.10 -28.11 -4.45
N ILE A 108 11.88 -29.22 -5.16
CA ILE A 108 11.54 -30.49 -4.54
C ILE A 108 12.87 -31.14 -4.15
N LEU A 109 13.01 -31.51 -2.87
CA LEU A 109 14.18 -32.26 -2.40
C LEU A 109 14.23 -33.59 -3.16
N SER A 110 15.21 -33.72 -4.06
CA SER A 110 15.60 -34.97 -4.72
C SER A 110 16.59 -35.74 -3.87
#